data_AF-A0A0G0L996-F1
#
_entry.id   AF-A0A0G0L996-F1
#
_cell.length_a   1.000
_cell.length_b   1.000
_cell.length_c   1.000
_cell.angle_alpha   90.00
_cell.angle_beta   90.00
_cell.angle_gamma   90.00
#
_symmetry.space_group_name_H-M   'P 1'
#
loop_
_entity.id
_entity.type
_entity.pdbx_description
1 polymer ?
#
loop_
_entity_poly.entity_id
_entity_poly.type
_entity_poly.pdbx_seq_one_letter_code
_entity_poly.pdbx_strand_id
1 'polypeptide(L)'
;MKIKKNFYERLNNIISNAKFTIISVAIDKKKHIEKYGKIADNPYSICLSYILERLIFCTDNGNLLPTVSITIEKRGKKEDEQLLAHYNEIIDRGTFHVIPDRFKNRINNFSMLAKKDNNIGLQIADLCAYPIARHVLNSAEPYIPFAVIKSKLYCSHVGKIDGFGLKIFP
;
A
#
# COMPACT_ATOMS: atom_id res chain seq x y z
N MET A 1 -23.75 20.45 -12.40
CA MET A 1 -22.61 20.75 -11.49
C MET A 1 -22.86 20.40 -10.01
N LYS A 2 -24.05 20.69 -9.42
CA LYS A 2 -24.33 20.45 -7.98
C LYS A 2 -24.21 18.99 -7.53
N ILE A 3 -24.69 18.03 -8.34
CA ILE A 3 -24.64 16.58 -8.02
C ILE A 3 -23.20 16.08 -7.89
N LYS A 4 -22.33 16.40 -8.86
CA LYS A 4 -20.91 16.01 -8.87
C LYS A 4 -20.18 16.57 -7.65
N LYS A 5 -20.39 17.86 -7.34
CA LYS A 5 -19.78 18.51 -6.16
C LYS A 5 -20.19 17.81 -4.87
N ASN A 6 -21.49 17.61 -4.65
CA ASN A 6 -22.02 16.95 -3.46
C ASN A 6 -21.50 15.51 -3.32
N PHE A 7 -21.38 14.77 -4.43
CA PHE A 7 -20.78 13.44 -4.43
C PHE A 7 -19.34 13.45 -3.91
N TYR A 8 -18.48 14.33 -4.43
CA TYR A 8 -17.09 14.42 -3.95
C TYR A 8 -16.97 14.91 -2.51
N GLU A 9 -17.81 15.85 -2.09
CA GLU A 9 -17.82 16.31 -0.69
C GLU A 9 -18.17 15.17 0.27
N ARG A 10 -19.21 14.39 -0.06
CA ARG A 10 -19.58 13.20 0.73
C ARG A 10 -18.47 12.15 0.73
N LEU A 11 -17.87 11.87 -0.42
CA LEU A 11 -16.77 10.92 -0.53
C LEU A 11 -15.56 11.35 0.30
N ASN A 12 -15.16 12.62 0.21
CA ASN A 12 -14.07 13.18 0.99
C ASN A 12 -14.36 13.10 2.50
N ASN A 13 -15.60 13.37 2.92
CA ASN A 13 -16.00 13.24 4.31
C ASN A 13 -15.94 11.79 4.81
N ILE A 14 -16.39 10.82 4.01
CA ILE A 14 -16.31 9.39 4.35
C ILE A 14 -14.86 8.99 4.55
N ILE A 15 -13.99 9.32 3.58
CA ILE A 15 -12.57 8.98 3.64
C ILE A 15 -11.93 9.66 4.85
N SER A 16 -12.10 10.98 5.01
CA SER A 16 -11.50 11.76 6.10
C SER A 16 -11.86 11.22 7.48
N ASN A 17 -13.13 10.84 7.70
CA ASN A 17 -13.61 10.34 9.00
C ASN A 17 -13.30 8.86 9.26
N ALA A 18 -13.09 8.05 8.22
CA ALA A 18 -12.80 6.63 8.38
C ALA A 18 -11.44 6.40 9.04
N LYS A 19 -11.38 5.46 10.00
CA LYS A 19 -10.16 5.12 10.75
C LYS A 19 -9.35 4.06 10.00
N PHE A 20 -8.34 4.50 9.26
CA PHE A 20 -7.38 3.61 8.61
C PHE A 20 -6.06 4.35 8.38
N THR A 21 -5.03 3.56 8.14
CA THR A 21 -3.66 4.03 7.85
C THR A 21 -3.27 3.58 6.45
N ILE A 22 -2.58 4.44 5.71
CA ILE A 22 -2.13 4.18 4.35
C ILE A 22 -0.64 3.93 4.35
N ILE A 23 -0.25 2.79 3.80
CA ILE A 23 1.11 2.49 3.38
C ILE A 23 1.06 2.35 1.86
N SER A 24 1.94 3.05 1.16
CA SER A 24 1.91 3.13 -0.29
C SER A 24 3.32 3.08 -0.89
N VAL A 25 3.37 2.51 -2.09
CA VAL A 25 4.59 2.43 -2.90
C VAL A 25 4.26 2.94 -4.30
N ALA A 26 5.13 3.80 -4.82
CA ALA A 26 5.10 4.23 -6.20
C ALA A 26 6.41 3.82 -6.88
N ILE A 27 6.33 3.43 -8.15
CA ILE A 27 7.49 3.02 -8.96
C ILE A 27 7.51 3.90 -10.21
N ASP A 28 8.61 4.61 -10.42
CA ASP A 28 8.88 5.36 -11.64
C ASP A 28 9.41 4.40 -12.72
N LYS A 29 8.50 3.67 -13.38
CA LYS A 29 8.87 2.59 -14.32
C LYS A 29 10.02 2.92 -15.29
N LYS A 30 10.12 4.18 -15.74
CA LYS A 30 11.20 4.62 -16.64
C LYS A 30 12.56 4.54 -15.94
N LYS A 31 12.69 5.19 -14.78
CA LYS A 31 13.93 5.14 -13.99
C LYS A 31 14.25 3.74 -13.50
N HIS A 32 13.23 2.92 -13.24
CA HIS A 32 13.41 1.56 -12.76
C HIS A 32 14.12 0.71 -13.80
N ILE A 33 13.63 0.79 -15.05
CA ILE A 33 14.22 0.09 -16.19
C ILE A 33 15.60 0.66 -16.52
N GLU A 34 15.77 1.98 -16.48
CA GLU A 34 17.08 2.63 -16.72
C GLU A 34 18.13 2.18 -15.70
N LYS A 35 17.74 1.97 -14.43
CA LYS A 35 18.65 1.62 -13.35
C LYS A 35 18.94 0.12 -13.24
N TYR A 36 17.93 -0.73 -13.42
CA TYR A 36 18.02 -2.17 -13.15
C TYR A 36 17.93 -3.05 -14.41
N GLY A 37 17.63 -2.48 -15.57
CA GLY A 37 17.56 -3.19 -16.84
C GLY A 37 16.52 -4.32 -16.85
N LYS A 38 16.79 -5.37 -17.65
CA LYS A 38 15.92 -6.57 -17.75
C LYS A 38 15.95 -7.47 -16.50
N ILE A 39 16.84 -7.19 -15.54
CA ILE A 39 16.99 -7.93 -14.27
C ILE A 39 16.12 -7.26 -13.18
N ALA A 40 15.41 -6.19 -13.50
CA ALA A 40 14.45 -5.57 -12.60
C ALA A 40 13.46 -6.62 -12.06
N ASP A 41 13.45 -6.81 -10.73
CA ASP A 41 12.45 -7.62 -10.06
C ASP A 41 11.06 -7.17 -10.47
N ASN A 42 10.10 -8.11 -10.45
CA ASN A 42 8.72 -7.78 -10.74
C ASN A 42 8.28 -6.61 -9.82
N PRO A 43 7.78 -5.48 -10.38
CA PRO A 43 7.33 -4.32 -9.59
C PRO A 43 6.39 -4.70 -8.44
N TYR A 44 5.56 -5.73 -8.62
CA TYR A 44 4.67 -6.21 -7.56
C TYR A 44 5.43 -6.84 -6.39
N SER A 45 6.48 -7.60 -6.66
CA SER A 45 7.31 -8.25 -5.64
C SER A 45 8.01 -7.21 -4.77
N ILE A 46 8.64 -6.20 -5.38
CA ILE A 46 9.30 -5.10 -4.65
C ILE A 46 8.28 -4.35 -3.79
N CYS A 47 7.12 -4.00 -4.38
CA CYS A 47 6.05 -3.32 -3.65
C CYS A 47 5.56 -4.15 -2.46
N LEU A 48 5.34 -5.46 -2.65
CA LEU A 48 4.82 -6.33 -1.59
C LEU A 48 5.82 -6.41 -0.43
N SER A 49 7.10 -6.67 -0.70
CA SER A 49 8.13 -6.72 0.34
C SER A 49 8.12 -5.44 1.19
N TYR A 50 8.13 -4.28 0.55
CA TYR A 50 8.13 -3.01 1.27
C TYR A 50 6.84 -2.78 2.08
N ILE A 51 5.66 -3.08 1.50
CA ILE A 51 4.38 -2.93 2.18
C ILE A 51 4.33 -3.83 3.42
N LEU A 52 4.77 -5.09 3.31
CA LEU A 52 4.76 -6.03 4.43
C LEU A 52 5.74 -5.60 5.53
N GLU A 53 6.94 -5.14 5.19
CA GLU A 53 7.87 -4.58 6.19
C GLU A 53 7.25 -3.41 6.96
N ARG A 54 6.64 -2.46 6.23
CA ARG A 54 5.99 -1.30 6.84
C ARG A 54 4.76 -1.68 7.63
N LEU A 55 4.03 -2.71 7.23
CA LEU A 55 2.93 -3.28 8.02
C LEU A 55 3.45 -3.77 9.37
N ILE A 56 4.52 -4.57 9.38
CA ILE A 56 5.14 -5.05 10.62
C ILE A 56 5.50 -3.86 11.53
N PHE A 57 6.24 -2.89 11.01
CA PHE A 57 6.65 -1.71 11.80
C PHE A 57 5.46 -0.86 12.27
N CYS A 58 4.45 -0.67 11.44
CA CYS A 58 3.25 0.09 11.80
C CYS A 58 2.50 -0.57 12.97
N THR A 59 2.54 -1.90 13.06
CA THR A 59 1.88 -2.67 14.11
C THR A 59 2.73 -2.88 15.37
N ASP A 60 3.94 -2.31 15.43
CA ASP A 60 4.80 -2.32 16.63
C ASP A 60 4.52 -1.16 17.59
N ASN A 61 3.83 -0.11 17.13
CA ASN A 61 3.71 1.16 17.84
C ASN A 61 2.73 1.14 19.04
N GLY A 62 2.60 0.02 19.76
CA GLY A 62 1.74 -0.09 20.93
C GLY A 62 2.02 -1.32 21.81
N ASN A 63 1.38 -1.39 22.97
CA ASN A 63 1.54 -2.49 23.94
C ASN A 63 0.90 -3.82 23.51
N LEU A 64 0.11 -3.79 22.43
CA LEU A 64 -0.53 -4.97 21.85
C LEU A 64 0.19 -5.32 20.55
N LEU A 65 0.43 -6.62 20.33
CA LEU A 65 0.90 -7.17 19.07
C LEU A 65 -0.29 -7.76 18.30
N PRO A 66 -1.09 -6.94 17.59
CA PRO A 66 -2.25 -7.45 16.88
C PRO A 66 -1.84 -8.37 15.74
N THR A 67 -2.61 -9.43 15.49
CA THR A 67 -2.52 -10.22 14.26
C THR A 67 -3.23 -9.51 13.11
N VAL A 68 -2.79 -9.76 11.88
CA VAL A 68 -3.29 -9.09 10.67
C VAL A 68 -3.73 -10.12 9.62
N SER A 69 -4.90 -9.88 9.04
CA SER A 69 -5.36 -10.54 7.82
C SER A 69 -5.04 -9.66 6.61
N ILE A 70 -4.44 -10.25 5.57
CA ILE A 70 -4.10 -9.57 4.33
C ILE A 70 -5.07 -9.98 3.24
N THR A 71 -5.55 -9.00 2.49
CA THR A 71 -6.43 -9.21 1.34
C THR A 71 -5.94 -8.38 0.15
N ILE A 72 -5.77 -9.02 -1.00
CA ILE A 72 -5.29 -8.40 -2.23
C ILE A 72 -6.30 -8.67 -3.37
N GLU A 73 -6.49 -7.69 -4.26
CA GLU A 73 -7.28 -7.88 -5.48
C GLU A 73 -6.50 -8.71 -6.53
N LYS A 74 -7.15 -9.74 -7.07
CA LYS A 74 -6.63 -10.55 -8.18
C LYS A 74 -6.52 -9.73 -9.46
N ARG A 75 -5.46 -9.96 -10.23
CA ARG A 75 -5.20 -9.26 -11.49
C ARG A 75 -5.20 -10.19 -12.70
N GLY A 76 -4.62 -11.38 -12.54
CA GLY A 76 -4.41 -12.32 -13.63
C GLY A 76 -3.67 -13.55 -13.12
N LYS A 77 -3.93 -14.72 -13.72
CA LYS A 77 -3.43 -16.00 -13.18
C LYS A 77 -1.92 -16.00 -12.93
N LYS A 78 -1.14 -15.49 -13.89
CA LYS A 78 0.32 -15.45 -13.80
C LYS A 78 0.79 -14.47 -12.72
N GLU A 79 0.22 -13.26 -12.68
CA GLU A 79 0.55 -12.25 -11.69
C GLU A 79 0.18 -12.69 -10.26
N ASP A 80 -0.98 -13.32 -10.11
CA ASP A 80 -1.48 -13.84 -8.85
C ASP A 80 -0.57 -14.97 -8.32
N GLU A 81 -0.18 -15.91 -9.20
CA GLU A 81 0.76 -17.00 -8.86
C GLU A 81 2.13 -16.46 -8.44
N GLN A 82 2.67 -15.48 -9.18
CA GLN A 82 3.95 -14.85 -8.85
C GLN A 82 3.90 -14.09 -7.52
N LEU A 83 2.81 -13.36 -7.26
CA LEU A 83 2.65 -12.61 -6.03
C LEU A 83 2.49 -13.54 -4.82
N LEU A 84 1.76 -14.65 -4.97
CA LEU A 84 1.62 -15.66 -3.92
C LEU A 84 2.94 -16.36 -3.62
N ALA A 85 3.70 -16.72 -4.66
CA ALA A 85 5.03 -17.32 -4.48
C ALA A 85 5.97 -16.36 -3.73
N HIS A 86 5.97 -15.07 -4.10
CA HIS A 86 6.77 -14.04 -3.44
C HIS A 86 6.33 -13.80 -1.99
N TYR A 87 5.02 -13.78 -1.73
CA TYR A 87 4.49 -13.73 -0.37
C TYR A 87 5.03 -14.87 0.48
N ASN A 88 4.92 -16.12 0.00
CA ASN A 88 5.40 -17.29 0.73
C ASN A 88 6.91 -17.21 1.00
N GLU A 89 7.70 -16.73 0.03
CA GLU A 89 9.14 -16.52 0.22
C GLU A 89 9.43 -15.53 1.37
N ILE A 90 8.69 -14.41 1.43
CA ILE A 90 8.82 -13.43 2.53
C ILE A 90 8.45 -14.07 3.88
N ILE A 91 7.38 -14.87 3.93
CA ILE A 91 6.98 -15.55 5.18
C ILE A 91 8.06 -16.53 5.64
N ASP A 92 8.69 -17.26 4.72
CA ASP A 92 9.65 -18.30 5.06
C ASP A 92 11.05 -17.77 5.37
N ARG A 93 11.52 -16.77 4.62
CA ARG A 93 12.90 -16.27 4.68
C ARG A 93 13.01 -14.90 5.35
N GLY A 94 11.90 -14.21 5.53
CA GLY A 94 11.88 -12.81 5.95
C GLY A 94 12.36 -11.88 4.83
N THR A 95 12.71 -10.66 5.22
CA THR A 95 13.35 -9.68 4.36
C THR A 95 14.66 -9.23 4.99
N PHE A 96 15.40 -8.35 4.30
CA PHE A 96 16.59 -7.72 4.87
C PHE A 96 16.32 -6.98 6.19
N HIS A 97 15.10 -6.46 6.37
CA HIS A 97 14.74 -5.64 7.53
C HIS A 97 13.91 -6.37 8.59
N VAL A 98 13.28 -7.49 8.24
CA VAL A 98 12.33 -8.18 9.12
C VAL A 98 12.56 -9.69 9.07
N ILE A 99 12.80 -10.29 10.24
CA ILE A 99 13.01 -11.73 10.37
C ILE A 99 11.71 -12.53 10.13
N PRO A 100 11.78 -13.78 9.63
CA PRO A 100 10.60 -14.59 9.30
C PRO A 100 9.59 -14.73 10.44
N ASP A 101 10.04 -14.95 11.68
CA ASP A 101 9.16 -15.16 12.84
C ASP A 101 8.21 -13.99 13.07
N ARG A 102 8.64 -12.76 12.76
CA ARG A 102 7.78 -11.58 12.90
C ARG A 102 6.63 -11.60 11.90
N PHE A 103 6.86 -12.09 10.68
CA PHE A 103 5.78 -12.26 9.72
C PHE A 103 4.83 -13.39 10.13
N LYS A 104 5.37 -14.56 10.49
CA LYS A 104 4.58 -15.74 10.89
C LYS A 104 3.71 -15.48 12.12
N ASN A 105 4.25 -14.76 13.11
CA ASN A 105 3.50 -14.41 14.32
C ASN A 105 2.49 -13.28 14.09
N ARG A 106 2.71 -12.43 13.08
CA ARG A 106 1.86 -11.26 12.82
C ARG A 106 0.74 -11.55 11.83
N ILE A 107 1.00 -12.28 10.76
CA ILE A 107 0.07 -12.48 9.66
C ILE A 107 -0.61 -13.83 9.85
N ASN A 108 -1.91 -13.83 10.13
CA ASN A 108 -2.68 -15.06 10.37
C ASN A 108 -3.44 -15.54 9.14
N ASN A 109 -3.65 -14.67 8.15
CA ASN A 109 -4.39 -14.98 6.94
C ASN A 109 -3.91 -14.14 5.76
N PHE A 110 -3.87 -14.75 4.58
CA PHE A 110 -3.60 -14.09 3.31
C PHE A 110 -4.61 -14.60 2.28
N SER A 111 -5.36 -13.68 1.69
CA SER A 111 -6.39 -13.99 0.71
C SER A 111 -6.28 -13.11 -0.54
N MET A 112 -6.66 -13.70 -1.67
CA MET A 112 -6.81 -12.99 -2.93
C MET A 112 -8.27 -13.00 -3.35
N LEU A 113 -8.88 -11.83 -3.53
CA LEU A 113 -10.27 -11.68 -3.92
C LEU A 113 -10.40 -11.26 -5.38
N ALA A 114 -11.42 -11.75 -6.05
CA ALA A 114 -11.76 -11.28 -7.38
C ALA A 114 -12.48 -9.93 -7.29
N LYS A 115 -12.35 -9.09 -8.32
CA LYS A 115 -13.04 -7.79 -8.40
C LYS A 115 -14.56 -7.86 -8.18
N LYS A 116 -15.18 -8.97 -8.61
CA LYS A 116 -16.62 -9.23 -8.44
C LYS A 116 -17.04 -9.41 -6.98
N ASP A 117 -16.11 -9.66 -6.07
CA ASP A 117 -16.39 -9.92 -4.65
C ASP A 117 -16.70 -8.62 -3.88
N ASN A 118 -16.61 -7.44 -4.54
CA ASN A 118 -17.10 -6.15 -4.05
C ASN A 118 -16.64 -5.79 -2.63
N ASN A 119 -15.35 -6.00 -2.34
CA ASN A 119 -14.79 -5.75 -1.01
C ASN A 119 -14.57 -4.25 -0.74
N ILE A 120 -15.13 -3.75 0.37
CA ILE A 120 -15.07 -2.33 0.73
C ILE A 120 -13.63 -1.87 1.03
N GLY A 121 -12.81 -2.72 1.66
CA GLY A 121 -11.41 -2.40 1.96
C GLY A 121 -10.58 -2.19 0.70
N LEU A 122 -10.75 -3.07 -0.29
CA LEU A 122 -10.11 -2.93 -1.61
C LEU A 122 -10.58 -1.66 -2.34
N GLN A 123 -11.86 -1.32 -2.27
CA GLN A 123 -12.38 -0.08 -2.85
C GLN A 123 -11.79 1.17 -2.20
N ILE A 124 -11.63 1.19 -0.87
CA ILE A 124 -10.97 2.29 -0.16
C ILE A 124 -9.50 2.40 -0.61
N ALA A 125 -8.80 1.27 -0.76
CA ALA A 125 -7.43 1.26 -1.26
C ALA A 125 -7.32 1.86 -2.67
N ASP A 126 -8.21 1.46 -3.59
CA ASP A 126 -8.26 2.00 -4.97
C ASP A 126 -8.52 3.51 -4.99
N LEU A 127 -9.46 3.98 -4.17
CA LEU A 127 -9.77 5.41 -4.04
C LEU A 127 -8.57 6.23 -3.54
N CYS A 128 -7.68 5.63 -2.75
CA CYS A 128 -6.47 6.28 -2.25
C CYS A 128 -5.29 6.21 -3.24
N ALA A 129 -5.24 5.18 -4.09
CA ALA A 129 -4.10 4.95 -4.99
C ALA A 129 -3.91 6.09 -6.01
N TYR A 130 -4.99 6.55 -6.65
CA TYR A 130 -4.89 7.60 -7.67
C TYR A 130 -4.44 8.97 -7.11
N PRO A 131 -4.99 9.47 -5.99
CA PRO A 131 -4.48 10.70 -5.38
C PRO A 131 -3.00 10.65 -5.00
N ILE A 132 -2.50 9.50 -4.56
CA ILE A 132 -1.08 9.29 -4.28
C ILE A 132 -0.28 9.34 -5.58
N ALA A 133 -0.69 8.59 -6.61
CA ALA A 133 0.00 8.57 -7.90
C ALA A 133 0.08 9.98 -8.52
N ARG A 134 -1.02 10.74 -8.49
CA ARG A 134 -1.06 12.13 -8.97
C ARG A 134 -0.08 13.01 -8.18
N HIS A 135 -0.05 12.88 -6.86
CA HIS A 135 0.89 13.63 -6.03
C HIS A 135 2.35 13.27 -6.33
N VAL A 136 2.66 11.99 -6.57
CA VAL A 136 4.00 11.54 -6.94
C VAL A 136 4.42 12.11 -8.30
N LEU A 137 3.51 12.14 -9.28
CA LEU A 137 3.80 12.66 -10.63
C LEU A 137 3.89 14.19 -10.69
N ASN A 138 3.09 14.88 -9.88
CA ASN A 138 2.99 16.34 -9.91
C ASN A 138 2.65 16.87 -8.51
N SER A 139 3.68 16.94 -7.66
CA SER A 139 3.58 17.31 -6.25
C SER A 139 3.41 18.80 -6.01
N ALA A 140 3.83 19.65 -6.96
CA ALA A 140 3.75 21.10 -6.87
C ALA A 140 2.32 21.62 -6.99
N GLU A 141 1.46 20.89 -7.70
CA GLU A 141 0.07 21.28 -7.89
C GLU A 141 -0.83 20.79 -6.75
N PRO A 142 -1.67 21.66 -6.19
CA PRO A 142 -2.60 21.27 -5.14
C PRO A 142 -3.65 20.28 -5.68
N TYR A 143 -3.89 19.21 -4.92
CA TYR A 143 -4.91 18.23 -5.23
C TYR A 143 -5.71 17.87 -3.99
N ILE A 144 -6.98 18.27 -3.97
CA ILE A 144 -7.87 18.14 -2.80
C ILE A 144 -7.96 16.69 -2.30
N PRO A 145 -8.19 15.67 -3.15
CA PRO A 145 -8.25 14.29 -2.67
C PRO A 145 -6.95 13.81 -2.00
N PHE A 146 -5.79 14.26 -2.46
CA PHE A 146 -4.53 13.94 -1.79
C PHE A 146 -4.44 14.64 -0.43
N ALA A 147 -4.82 15.91 -0.34
CA ALA A 147 -4.87 16.63 0.93
C ALA A 147 -5.76 15.94 1.97
N VAL A 148 -6.90 15.36 1.53
CA VAL A 148 -7.83 14.60 2.37
C VAL A 148 -7.19 13.34 2.97
N ILE A 149 -6.39 12.61 2.20
CA ILE A 149 -5.76 11.35 2.65
C ILE A 149 -4.37 11.53 3.25
N LYS A 150 -3.75 12.71 3.11
CA LYS A 150 -2.35 12.95 3.51
C LYS A 150 -2.12 12.64 4.99
N SER A 151 -3.05 13.01 5.87
CA SER A 151 -2.95 12.75 7.31
C SER A 151 -3.11 11.27 7.69
N LYS A 152 -3.53 10.42 6.74
CA LYS A 152 -3.68 8.96 6.93
C LYS A 152 -2.45 8.20 6.48
N LEU A 153 -1.51 8.83 5.76
CA LEU A 153 -0.26 8.18 5.39
C LEU A 153 0.54 7.86 6.65
N TYR A 154 1.00 6.62 6.75
CA TYR A 154 1.88 6.19 7.83
C TYR A 154 3.11 7.11 7.89
N CYS A 155 3.51 7.49 9.10
CA CYS A 155 4.64 8.38 9.30
C CYS A 155 5.49 7.94 10.49
N SER A 156 6.72 8.43 10.53
CA SER A 156 7.59 8.27 11.70
C SER A 156 7.05 9.05 12.91
N HIS A 157 7.66 8.82 14.07
CA HIS A 157 7.40 9.58 15.30
C HIS A 157 7.56 11.10 15.15
N VAL A 158 8.32 11.56 14.15
CA VAL A 158 8.51 12.99 13.84
C VAL A 158 7.68 13.46 12.64
N GLY A 159 6.71 12.67 12.19
CA GLY A 159 5.80 13.02 11.10
C GLY A 159 6.38 12.85 9.69
N LYS A 160 7.51 12.15 9.52
CA LYS A 160 8.10 11.90 8.18
C LYS A 160 7.30 10.83 7.44
N ILE A 161 6.76 11.18 6.28
CA ILE A 161 5.99 10.27 5.40
C ILE A 161 6.90 9.52 4.41
N ASP A 162 7.90 10.22 3.86
CA ASP A 162 8.83 9.65 2.88
C ASP A 162 9.64 8.49 3.49
N GLY A 163 9.60 7.34 2.84
CA GLY A 163 10.22 6.10 3.34
C GLY A 163 9.48 5.44 4.50
N PHE A 164 8.29 5.93 4.85
CA PHE A 164 7.33 5.34 5.78
C PHE A 164 6.06 4.99 5.00
N GLY A 165 5.03 5.83 5.07
CA GLY A 165 3.75 5.63 4.38
C GLY A 165 3.76 5.91 2.88
N LEU A 166 4.79 6.58 2.36
CA LEU A 166 5.01 6.69 0.92
C LEU A 166 6.47 6.39 0.58
N LYS A 167 6.69 5.36 -0.24
CA LYS A 167 8.00 5.06 -0.83
C LYS A 167 7.94 5.20 -2.33
N ILE A 168 8.88 5.96 -2.88
CA ILE A 168 9.08 6.05 -4.32
C ILE A 168 10.34 5.25 -4.65
N PHE A 169 10.18 4.20 -5.46
CA PHE A 169 11.30 3.53 -6.08
C PHE A 169 11.62 4.19 -7.42
N PRO A 170 12.92 4.33 -7.76
CA PRO A 170 13.31 4.65 -9.11
C PRO A 170 12.81 3.53 -9.99
#